data_AF-A0A285ILH9-F1
#
_entry.id   AF-A0A285ILH9-F1
#
_cell.length_a   1.000
_cell.length_b   1.000
_cell.length_c   1.000
_cell.angle_alpha   90.00
_cell.angle_beta   90.00
_cell.angle_gamma   90.00
#
_symmetry.space_group_name_H-M   'P 1'
#
loop_
_entity.id
_entity.type
_entity.pdbx_description
1 polymer ?
#
loop_
_entity_poly.entity_id
_entity_poly.type
_entity_poly.pdbx_seq_one_letter_code
_entity_poly.pdbx_strand_id
1 'polypeptide(L)'
;MFEMKTRRDARRREEAESGYGDLGSDGRTGADSALSGIVAGTRVATALGWRNVEELSEGDAILTFDNGLKSLRGIRRKALWDGDGACPTRFQPLHVPRGAIGNREEMLLLPRQGVLVESDVAEEELGDPFVLIRAEALDGVCGISRRRPIFAPEVFVLEFDEDQVIFASSGALCVCPAAGDMISRIFMRNQEPTCDYTILSHDTSRDLIEKITWELEEKWAFALARRGQQGSQRSEARADEMRTRRT
;
A
#
# COMPACT_ATOMS: atom_id res chain seq x y z
N MET A 1 -21.16 -10.51 10.81
CA MET A 1 -22.13 -9.74 10.01
C MET A 1 -21.65 -8.31 10.12
N PHE A 2 -20.92 -7.82 9.12
CA PHE A 2 -20.22 -6.55 9.15
C PHE A 2 -21.22 -5.40 9.03
N GLU A 3 -21.17 -4.45 9.96
CA GLU A 3 -22.09 -3.33 10.06
C GLU A 3 -21.51 -2.14 9.27
N MET A 4 -22.21 -1.72 8.22
CA MET A 4 -21.89 -0.53 7.41
C MET A 4 -21.91 0.71 8.30
N LYS A 5 -20.77 1.44 8.39
CA LYS A 5 -20.66 2.68 9.17
C LYS A 5 -21.64 3.74 8.63
N THR A 6 -22.51 4.20 9.52
CA THR A 6 -23.53 5.21 9.25
C THR A 6 -22.92 6.62 9.23
N ARG A 7 -23.27 7.39 8.19
CA ARG A 7 -22.88 8.79 7.85
C ARG A 7 -23.15 9.88 8.92
N ARG A 8 -22.61 9.78 10.14
CA ARG A 8 -22.63 10.91 11.09
C ARG A 8 -21.27 11.13 11.72
N ASP A 9 -20.48 11.98 11.07
CA ASP A 9 -19.95 13.22 11.68
C ASP A 9 -18.95 13.90 10.73
N ALA A 10 -19.52 14.47 9.66
CA ALA A 10 -18.79 15.24 8.63
C ALA A 10 -18.35 16.65 9.11
N ARG A 11 -18.35 16.96 10.41
CA ARG A 11 -18.21 18.33 10.92
C ARG A 11 -16.92 18.63 11.71
N ARG A 12 -15.93 17.73 11.67
CA ARG A 12 -14.56 17.97 12.14
C ARG A 12 -13.50 17.86 11.02
N ARG A 13 -13.93 17.71 9.76
CA ARG A 13 -13.06 17.42 8.60
C ARG A 13 -12.40 18.67 7.95
N GLU A 14 -12.53 19.86 8.52
CA GLU A 14 -12.12 21.11 7.86
C GLU A 14 -10.62 21.45 7.94
N GLU A 15 -9.78 20.64 8.59
CA GLU A 15 -8.32 20.89 8.67
C GLU A 15 -7.45 19.88 7.90
N ALA A 16 -8.04 18.94 7.17
CA ALA A 16 -7.28 18.04 6.29
C ALA A 16 -6.98 18.75 4.96
N GLU A 17 -5.76 19.26 4.81
CA GLU A 17 -5.27 19.82 3.55
C GLU A 17 -5.46 18.84 2.39
N SER A 18 -5.73 19.39 1.22
CA SER A 18 -5.96 18.74 -0.09
C SER A 18 -4.78 17.85 -0.54
N GLY A 19 -4.52 16.74 0.16
CA GLY A 19 -3.28 15.95 0.08
C GLY A 19 -3.15 14.95 -1.08
N TYR A 20 -4.18 14.76 -1.91
CA TYR A 20 -4.13 13.80 -3.03
C TYR A 20 -3.42 14.32 -4.28
N GLY A 21 -3.19 15.63 -4.41
CA GLY A 21 -2.52 16.22 -5.57
C GLY A 21 -1.09 15.71 -5.77
N ASP A 22 -0.42 15.37 -4.67
CA ASP A 22 0.97 14.93 -4.65
C ASP A 22 1.13 13.40 -4.87
N LEU A 23 0.09 12.60 -4.68
CA LEU A 23 0.19 11.14 -4.86
C LEU A 23 0.19 10.70 -6.35
N GLY A 24 -0.24 11.59 -7.27
CA GLY A 24 -0.50 11.24 -8.67
C GLY A 24 0.13 12.11 -9.76
N SER A 25 0.79 13.23 -9.45
CA SER A 25 1.41 14.08 -10.49
C SER A 25 2.93 14.13 -10.35
N ASP A 26 3.63 13.45 -11.25
CA ASP A 26 5.03 13.74 -11.51
C ASP A 26 5.10 14.70 -12.71
N GLY A 27 5.34 15.98 -12.42
CA GLY A 27 5.48 17.02 -13.42
C GLY A 27 6.69 16.75 -14.31
N ARG A 28 6.50 16.84 -15.63
CA ARG A 28 7.55 16.66 -16.64
C ARG A 28 8.71 17.65 -16.44
N THR A 29 9.79 17.24 -15.78
CA THR A 29 11.12 17.85 -15.90
C THR A 29 12.21 16.93 -15.30
N GLY A 30 13.04 16.31 -16.14
CA GLY A 30 14.15 15.43 -15.74
C GLY A 30 13.75 13.95 -15.60
N ALA A 31 14.76 13.05 -15.61
CA ALA A 31 14.67 11.58 -15.49
C ALA A 31 13.32 11.05 -14.96
N ASP A 32 12.60 10.25 -15.75
CA ASP A 32 11.28 9.70 -15.42
C ASP A 32 11.44 8.72 -14.25
N SER A 33 11.14 9.19 -13.04
CA SER A 33 11.35 8.46 -11.79
C SER A 33 10.01 8.20 -11.12
N ALA A 34 9.65 6.94 -10.91
CA ALA A 34 8.38 6.64 -10.27
C ALA A 34 8.47 6.82 -8.75
N LEU A 35 7.62 7.69 -8.20
CA LEU A 35 7.48 7.88 -6.74
C LEU A 35 6.24 7.18 -6.16
N SER A 36 5.30 6.78 -7.01
CA SER A 36 4.09 6.00 -6.67
C SER A 36 3.73 5.05 -7.80
N GLY A 37 2.90 4.05 -7.51
CA GLY A 37 2.57 2.94 -8.39
C GLY A 37 2.97 1.59 -7.78
N ILE A 38 2.62 0.52 -8.50
CA ILE A 38 2.80 -0.86 -8.07
C ILE A 38 4.03 -1.44 -8.76
N VAL A 39 5.01 -1.92 -7.99
CA VAL A 39 6.28 -2.45 -8.54
C VAL A 39 6.05 -3.84 -9.14
N ALA A 40 6.72 -4.13 -10.26
CA ALA A 40 6.71 -5.44 -10.93
C ALA A 40 6.93 -6.60 -9.94
N GLY A 41 6.24 -7.73 -10.17
CA GLY A 41 6.25 -8.89 -9.29
C GLY A 41 5.31 -8.78 -8.08
N THR A 42 4.64 -7.64 -7.89
CA THR A 42 3.57 -7.50 -6.91
C THR A 42 2.31 -8.19 -7.40
N ARG A 43 1.73 -9.07 -6.58
CA ARG A 43 0.44 -9.71 -6.88
C ARG A 43 -0.74 -8.84 -6.45
N VAL A 44 -1.71 -8.69 -7.33
CA VAL A 44 -2.94 -7.91 -7.11
C VAL A 44 -4.15 -8.86 -7.09
N ALA A 45 -5.09 -8.61 -6.19
CA ALA A 45 -6.33 -9.40 -6.13
C ALA A 45 -7.26 -9.01 -7.30
N THR A 46 -7.66 -9.99 -8.10
CA THR A 46 -8.57 -9.82 -9.23
C THR A 46 -9.78 -10.74 -9.11
N ALA A 47 -10.78 -10.57 -9.98
CA ALA A 47 -11.90 -11.51 -10.11
C ALA A 47 -11.46 -12.96 -10.39
N LEU A 48 -10.26 -13.17 -10.93
CA LEU A 48 -9.67 -14.47 -11.25
C LEU A 48 -8.67 -14.96 -10.19
N GLY A 49 -8.59 -14.28 -9.04
CA GLY A 49 -7.60 -14.54 -7.99
C GLY A 49 -6.39 -13.60 -8.06
N TRP A 50 -5.31 -13.98 -7.39
CA TRP A 50 -4.08 -13.18 -7.32
C TRP A 50 -3.29 -13.28 -8.62
N ARG A 51 -3.12 -12.17 -9.33
CA ARG A 51 -2.36 -12.07 -10.59
C ARG A 51 -1.20 -11.11 -10.44
N ASN A 52 -0.12 -11.33 -11.17
CA ASN A 52 1.00 -10.38 -11.17
C ASN A 52 0.56 -9.08 -11.84
N VAL A 53 1.03 -7.94 -11.32
CA VAL A 53 0.64 -6.63 -11.85
C VAL A 53 1.04 -6.46 -13.33
N GLU A 54 2.15 -7.05 -13.75
CA GLU A 54 2.63 -7.02 -15.14
C GLU A 54 1.73 -7.77 -16.14
N GLU A 55 0.86 -8.65 -15.66
CA GLU A 55 -0.08 -9.43 -16.46
C GLU A 55 -1.45 -8.74 -16.60
N LEU A 56 -1.68 -7.65 -15.86
CA LEU A 56 -2.95 -6.93 -15.90
C LEU A 56 -3.09 -6.12 -17.18
N SER A 57 -4.33 -5.95 -17.62
CA SER A 57 -4.70 -5.16 -18.80
C SER A 57 -5.93 -4.30 -18.54
N GLU A 58 -6.15 -3.29 -19.37
CA GLU A 58 -7.38 -2.51 -19.37
C GLU A 58 -8.61 -3.44 -19.42
N GLY A 59 -9.62 -3.13 -18.61
CA GLY A 59 -10.83 -3.93 -18.45
C GLY A 59 -10.75 -5.03 -17.39
N ASP A 60 -9.56 -5.43 -16.92
CA ASP A 60 -9.43 -6.41 -15.85
C ASP A 60 -10.14 -5.92 -14.57
N ALA A 61 -10.92 -6.80 -13.95
CA ALA A 61 -11.65 -6.52 -12.72
C ALA A 61 -10.77 -6.78 -11.49
N ILE A 62 -10.44 -5.70 -10.78
CA ILE A 62 -9.58 -5.66 -9.60
C ILE A 62 -10.45 -5.61 -8.35
N LEU A 63 -10.12 -6.42 -7.35
CA LEU A 63 -10.79 -6.37 -6.06
C LEU A 63 -10.25 -5.18 -5.27
N THR A 64 -11.17 -4.29 -4.92
CA THR A 64 -10.94 -3.11 -4.08
C THR A 64 -11.45 -3.35 -2.67
N PHE A 65 -10.98 -2.56 -1.71
CA PHE A 65 -11.31 -2.72 -0.30
C PHE A 65 -12.80 -2.42 -0.02
N ASP A 66 -13.30 -1.25 -0.42
CA ASP A 66 -14.67 -0.82 -0.11
C ASP A 66 -15.66 -1.03 -1.27
N ASN A 67 -15.16 -0.95 -2.49
CA ASN A 67 -16.01 -0.76 -3.66
C ASN A 67 -16.20 -2.05 -4.48
N GLY A 68 -15.79 -3.20 -3.94
CA GLY A 68 -15.89 -4.51 -4.60
C GLY A 68 -14.99 -4.61 -5.83
N LEU A 69 -15.44 -5.30 -6.88
CA LEU A 69 -14.70 -5.43 -8.13
C LEU A 69 -14.82 -4.17 -8.99
N LYS A 70 -13.69 -3.58 -9.38
CA LYS A 70 -13.62 -2.41 -10.26
C LYS A 70 -12.74 -2.68 -11.48
N SER A 71 -13.21 -2.29 -12.65
CA SER A 71 -12.46 -2.47 -13.90
C SER A 71 -11.36 -1.43 -14.02
N LEU A 72 -10.17 -1.88 -14.44
CA LEU A 72 -9.09 -0.98 -14.83
C LEU A 72 -9.50 -0.19 -16.07
N ARG A 73 -9.33 1.14 -16.01
CA ARG A 73 -9.50 2.05 -17.15
C ARG A 73 -8.24 2.19 -17.98
N GLY A 74 -7.09 1.92 -17.36
CA GLY A 74 -5.80 1.96 -18.02
C GLY A 74 -4.73 1.37 -17.12
N ILE A 75 -3.60 1.04 -17.74
CA ILE A 75 -2.38 0.65 -17.05
C ILE A 75 -1.19 1.27 -17.76
N ARG A 76 -0.45 2.11 -17.03
CA ARG A 76 0.78 2.72 -17.55
C ARG A 76 2.00 2.04 -16.95
N ARG A 77 3.04 1.88 -17.75
CA ARG A 77 4.33 1.34 -17.34
C ARG A 77 5.35 2.47 -17.28
N LYS A 78 6.12 2.52 -16.21
CA LYS A 78 7.22 3.47 -16.01
C LYS A 78 8.44 2.72 -15.51
N ALA A 79 9.63 3.21 -15.81
CA ALA A 79 10.81 2.76 -15.07
C ALA A 79 10.74 3.31 -13.64
N LEU A 80 11.20 2.56 -12.65
CA LEU A 80 11.39 3.10 -11.30
C LEU A 80 12.41 4.26 -11.33
N TRP A 81 13.49 4.08 -12.09
CA TRP A 81 14.56 5.05 -12.27
C TRP A 81 15.21 4.84 -13.63
N ASP A 82 15.21 5.87 -14.48
CA ASP A 82 15.82 5.86 -15.82
C ASP A 82 17.03 6.80 -15.95
N GLY A 83 17.41 7.49 -14.86
CA GLY A 83 18.49 8.47 -14.86
C GLY A 83 19.89 7.86 -14.82
N ASP A 84 20.89 8.65 -15.21
CA ASP A 84 22.30 8.23 -15.18
C ASP A 84 22.80 7.97 -13.75
N GLY A 85 23.49 6.84 -13.58
CA GLY A 85 24.18 6.49 -12.33
C GLY A 85 23.30 5.82 -11.28
N ALA A 86 23.68 5.98 -10.01
CA ALA A 86 23.00 5.34 -8.89
C ALA A 86 21.65 6.02 -8.60
N CYS A 87 20.58 5.23 -8.45
CA CYS A 87 19.28 5.73 -7.99
C CYS A 87 19.43 6.55 -6.68
N PRO A 88 19.09 7.85 -6.68
CA PRO A 88 19.12 8.69 -5.50
C PRO A 88 18.22 8.13 -4.37
N THR A 89 18.63 8.32 -3.12
CA THR A 89 17.91 7.77 -1.93
C THR A 89 16.43 8.11 -1.91
N ARG A 90 16.04 9.31 -2.34
CA ARG A 90 14.64 9.77 -2.40
C ARG A 90 13.75 8.96 -3.33
N PHE A 91 14.33 8.28 -4.33
CA PHE A 91 13.62 7.42 -5.29
C PHE A 91 13.80 5.93 -4.99
N GLN A 92 14.64 5.58 -4.02
CA GLN A 92 14.86 4.17 -3.67
C GLN A 92 13.57 3.59 -3.06
N PRO A 93 13.09 2.44 -3.58
CA PRO A 93 11.93 1.77 -3.02
C PRO A 93 12.24 1.25 -1.61
N LEU A 94 11.19 1.03 -0.83
CA LEU A 94 11.26 0.37 0.46
C LEU A 94 10.96 -1.12 0.28
N HIS A 95 11.84 -1.97 0.78
CA HIS A 95 11.57 -3.39 0.97
C HIS A 95 10.67 -3.56 2.17
N VAL A 96 9.56 -4.27 1.97
CA VAL A 96 8.56 -4.54 2.97
C VAL A 96 8.61 -6.03 3.30
N PRO A 97 9.09 -6.43 4.50
CA PRO A 97 9.10 -7.80 4.92
C PRO A 97 7.69 -8.39 5.02
N ARG A 98 7.60 -9.72 4.91
CA ARG A 98 6.33 -10.44 5.04
C ARG A 98 5.61 -10.14 6.37
N GLY A 99 4.47 -9.47 6.28
CA GLY A 99 3.56 -9.22 7.38
C GLY A 99 3.78 -7.89 8.09
N ALA A 100 4.67 -7.03 7.59
CA ALA A 100 4.94 -5.72 8.18
C ALA A 100 3.70 -4.82 8.18
N ILE A 101 2.91 -4.86 7.09
CA ILE A 101 1.71 -4.02 6.90
C ILE A 101 0.52 -4.86 6.41
N GLY A 102 0.38 -6.08 6.93
CA GLY A 102 -0.67 -7.02 6.51
C GLY A 102 -0.38 -7.81 5.22
N ASN A 103 0.67 -7.46 4.47
CA ASN A 103 1.15 -8.23 3.32
C ASN A 103 1.52 -9.67 3.72
N ARG A 104 1.16 -10.66 2.90
CA ARG A 104 1.55 -12.07 3.14
C ARG A 104 2.78 -12.51 2.38
N GLU A 105 3.32 -11.64 1.55
CA GLU A 105 4.55 -11.84 0.77
C GLU A 105 5.40 -10.60 0.90
N GLU A 106 6.72 -10.74 0.76
CA GLU A 106 7.57 -9.55 0.66
C GLU A 106 7.23 -8.73 -0.58
N MET A 107 7.42 -7.43 -0.50
CA MET A 107 7.13 -6.52 -1.62
C MET A 107 8.03 -5.31 -1.62
N LEU A 108 7.98 -4.55 -2.70
CA LEU A 108 8.60 -3.24 -2.81
C LEU A 108 7.51 -2.17 -2.86
N LEU A 109 7.67 -1.11 -2.08
CA LEU A 109 6.84 0.08 -2.15
C LEU A 109 7.67 1.27 -2.60
N LEU A 110 7.10 2.12 -3.44
CA LEU A 110 7.73 3.39 -3.77
C LEU A 110 7.52 4.41 -2.64
N PRO A 111 8.45 5.36 -2.41
CA PRO A 111 8.42 6.24 -1.24
C PRO A 111 7.11 7.01 -1.02
N ARG A 112 6.45 7.45 -2.10
CA ARG A 112 5.17 8.19 -2.04
C ARG A 112 3.97 7.31 -2.34
N GLN A 113 4.13 5.99 -2.41
CA GLN A 113 3.00 5.08 -2.48
C GLN A 113 2.19 5.18 -1.17
N GLY A 114 0.90 5.52 -1.31
CA GLY A 114 -0.04 5.53 -0.19
C GLY A 114 -0.45 4.11 0.17
N VAL A 115 -0.33 3.77 1.45
CA VAL A 115 -0.72 2.49 2.04
C VAL A 115 -1.83 2.75 3.04
N LEU A 116 -2.91 1.97 2.96
CA LEU A 116 -3.98 2.02 3.95
C LEU A 116 -3.62 1.08 5.10
N VAL A 117 -3.62 1.64 6.31
CA VAL A 117 -3.27 0.95 7.54
C VAL A 117 -4.48 0.98 8.47
N GLU A 118 -4.77 -0.17 9.06
CA GLU A 118 -5.72 -0.31 10.16
C GLU A 118 -5.00 -0.03 11.48
N SER A 119 -5.50 0.91 12.28
CA SER A 119 -4.94 1.26 13.59
C SER A 119 -6.01 1.58 14.61
N ASP A 120 -5.84 1.03 15.80
CA ASP A 120 -6.70 1.29 16.95
C ASP A 120 -6.48 2.73 17.45
N VAL A 121 -5.23 3.21 17.44
CA VAL A 121 -4.89 4.61 17.77
C VAL A 121 -5.56 5.59 16.79
N ALA A 122 -5.59 5.26 15.50
CA ALA A 122 -6.27 6.11 14.52
C ALA A 122 -7.78 6.18 14.77
N GLU A 123 -8.42 5.07 15.15
CA GLU A 123 -9.84 5.08 15.52
C GLU A 123 -10.11 5.95 16.76
N GLU A 124 -9.25 5.87 17.77
CA GLU A 124 -9.39 6.68 18.99
C GLU A 124 -9.23 8.19 18.74
N GLU A 125 -8.26 8.59 17.92
CA GLU A 125 -7.95 10.01 17.70
C GLU A 125 -8.77 10.65 16.57
N LEU A 126 -9.07 9.91 15.50
CA LEU A 126 -9.74 10.43 14.30
C LEU A 126 -11.18 9.92 14.12
N GLY A 127 -11.59 8.88 14.87
CA GLY A 127 -12.88 8.21 14.68
C GLY A 127 -12.93 7.25 13.48
N ASP A 128 -11.79 7.02 12.82
CA ASP A 128 -11.65 6.12 11.68
C ASP A 128 -10.46 5.17 11.90
N PRO A 129 -10.65 3.84 11.92
CA PRO A 129 -9.56 2.88 12.08
C PRO A 129 -8.65 2.83 10.84
N PHE A 130 -9.05 3.40 9.71
CA PHE A 130 -8.27 3.32 8.47
C PHE A 130 -7.66 4.66 8.09
N VAL A 131 -6.33 4.67 7.99
CA VAL A 131 -5.55 5.87 7.63
C VAL A 131 -4.56 5.58 6.53
N LEU A 132 -4.32 6.58 5.69
CA LEU A 132 -3.34 6.52 4.63
C LEU A 132 -2.00 7.08 5.10
N ILE A 133 -0.97 6.25 4.98
CA ILE A 133 0.40 6.61 5.31
C ILE A 133 1.26 6.42 4.06
N ARG A 134 2.14 7.37 3.78
CA ARG A 134 3.14 7.21 2.71
C ARG A 134 4.20 6.21 3.13
N ALA A 135 4.61 5.33 2.22
CA ALA A 135 5.58 4.28 2.53
C ALA A 135 6.90 4.82 3.13
N GLU A 136 7.35 6.01 2.74
CA GLU A 136 8.56 6.65 3.31
C GLU A 136 8.47 6.91 4.82
N ALA A 137 7.27 7.12 5.37
CA ALA A 137 7.07 7.32 6.80
C ALA A 137 7.16 6.01 7.60
N LEU A 138 7.20 4.87 6.91
CA LEU A 138 7.37 3.53 7.49
C LEU A 138 8.83 3.05 7.42
N ASP A 139 9.76 3.87 6.96
CA ASP A 139 11.18 3.50 6.90
C ASP A 139 11.72 3.25 8.33
N GLY A 140 12.24 2.05 8.57
CA GLY A 140 12.69 1.58 9.88
C GLY A 140 11.61 0.85 10.70
N VAL A 141 10.35 0.86 10.28
CA VAL A 141 9.22 0.25 11.02
C VAL A 141 9.01 -1.20 10.58
N CYS A 142 8.86 -2.15 11.51
CA CYS A 142 8.62 -3.56 11.18
C CYS A 142 9.66 -4.19 10.22
N GLY A 143 10.92 -3.71 10.27
CA GLY A 143 11.99 -4.13 9.38
C GLY A 143 11.88 -3.59 7.94
N ILE A 144 10.94 -2.69 7.66
CA ILE A 144 10.84 -1.97 6.39
C ILE A 144 12.08 -1.10 6.25
N SER A 145 12.70 -1.13 5.06
CA SER A 145 13.92 -0.35 4.82
C SER A 145 14.10 -0.02 3.35
N ARG A 146 14.67 1.15 3.07
CA ARG A 146 15.07 1.51 1.70
C ARG A 146 16.06 0.51 1.13
N ARG A 147 15.83 0.12 -0.12
CA ARG A 147 16.77 -0.70 -0.89
C ARG A 147 17.14 -0.03 -2.19
N ARG A 148 18.45 0.05 -2.42
CA ARG A 148 18.97 0.46 -3.71
C ARG A 148 18.60 -0.60 -4.76
N PRO A 149 17.87 -0.22 -5.82
CA PRO A 149 17.52 -1.16 -6.89
C PRO A 149 18.79 -1.58 -7.65
N ILE A 150 19.00 -2.89 -7.82
CA ILE A 150 20.14 -3.46 -8.58
C ILE A 150 19.83 -3.43 -10.08
N PHE A 151 18.58 -3.72 -10.44
CA PHE A 151 17.97 -3.50 -11.75
C PHE A 151 16.91 -2.40 -11.60
N ALA A 152 16.55 -1.67 -12.64
CA ALA A 152 15.43 -0.74 -12.61
C ALA A 152 14.13 -1.54 -12.80
N PRO A 153 13.38 -1.91 -11.73
CA PRO A 153 12.12 -2.61 -11.92
C PRO A 153 11.13 -1.70 -12.65
N GLU A 154 10.23 -2.31 -13.41
CA GLU A 154 9.08 -1.61 -13.93
C GLU A 154 8.09 -1.29 -12.80
N VAL A 155 7.42 -0.16 -12.96
CA VAL A 155 6.36 0.32 -12.09
C VAL A 155 5.10 0.47 -12.93
N PHE A 156 4.01 -0.06 -12.40
CA PHE A 156 2.70 -0.08 -13.03
C PHE A 156 1.78 0.90 -12.30
N VAL A 157 1.30 1.90 -13.03
CA VAL A 157 0.29 2.84 -12.55
C VAL A 157 -1.06 2.35 -13.04
N LEU A 158 -1.85 1.85 -12.10
CA LEU A 158 -3.21 1.37 -12.34
C LEU A 158 -4.18 2.55 -12.30
N GLU A 159 -5.00 2.69 -13.33
CA GLU A 159 -5.91 3.82 -13.48
C GLU A 159 -7.36 3.35 -13.39
N PHE A 160 -8.13 4.02 -12.54
CA PHE A 160 -9.57 3.76 -12.31
C PHE A 160 -10.38 5.03 -12.56
N ASP A 161 -11.71 4.94 -12.60
CA ASP A 161 -12.57 6.13 -12.73
C ASP A 161 -12.57 7.00 -11.46
N GLU A 162 -12.42 6.37 -10.30
CA GLU A 162 -12.37 6.98 -8.96
C GLU A 162 -11.18 6.42 -8.19
N ASP A 163 -10.72 7.09 -7.13
CA ASP A 163 -9.63 6.56 -6.30
C ASP A 163 -10.05 5.21 -5.71
N GLN A 164 -9.18 4.21 -5.82
CA GLN A 164 -9.42 2.89 -5.26
C GLN A 164 -8.31 2.50 -4.30
N VAL A 165 -8.67 1.72 -3.29
CA VAL A 165 -7.71 0.98 -2.46
C VAL A 165 -7.74 -0.47 -2.91
N ILE A 166 -6.62 -0.98 -3.40
CA ILE A 166 -6.51 -2.35 -3.92
C ILE A 166 -5.75 -3.24 -2.94
N PHE A 167 -6.00 -4.54 -3.02
CA PHE A 167 -5.20 -5.54 -2.31
C PHE A 167 -3.96 -5.92 -3.11
N ALA A 168 -2.79 -5.78 -2.48
CA ALA A 168 -1.46 -6.07 -3.02
C ALA A 168 -0.72 -7.10 -2.14
N SER A 169 0.17 -7.89 -2.77
CA SER A 169 1.03 -8.90 -2.12
C SER A 169 0.32 -9.74 -1.07
N SER A 170 -0.86 -10.24 -1.45
CA SER A 170 -1.66 -11.15 -0.65
C SER A 170 -2.16 -10.55 0.68
N GLY A 171 -2.26 -9.22 0.82
CA GLY A 171 -2.94 -8.59 1.96
C GLY A 171 -2.69 -7.10 2.23
N ALA A 172 -1.62 -6.49 1.73
CA ALA A 172 -1.42 -5.05 1.91
C ALA A 172 -2.46 -4.26 1.10
N LEU A 173 -2.77 -3.05 1.56
CA LEU A 173 -3.73 -2.16 0.92
C LEU A 173 -3.01 -0.95 0.33
N CYS A 174 -3.14 -0.76 -0.98
CA CYS A 174 -2.43 0.30 -1.71
C CYS A 174 -3.43 1.21 -2.43
N VAL A 175 -3.24 2.52 -2.32
CA VAL A 175 -4.05 3.50 -3.05
C VAL A 175 -3.63 3.54 -4.51
N CYS A 176 -4.62 3.50 -5.40
CA CYS A 176 -4.51 3.75 -6.83
C CYS A 176 -5.46 4.90 -7.16
N PRO A 177 -4.94 6.10 -7.44
CA PRO A 177 -5.80 7.25 -7.65
C PRO A 177 -6.51 7.18 -9.01
N ALA A 178 -7.60 7.92 -9.15
CA ALA A 178 -8.37 8.06 -10.37
C ALA A 178 -7.50 8.54 -11.54
N ALA A 179 -7.84 8.07 -12.75
CA ALA A 179 -7.24 8.52 -13.99
C ALA A 179 -7.45 10.03 -14.18
N GLY A 180 -6.45 10.73 -14.72
CA GLY A 180 -6.58 12.14 -15.07
C GLY A 180 -5.31 12.94 -14.80
N ASP A 181 -5.02 13.92 -15.67
CA ASP A 181 -3.95 14.88 -15.43
C ASP A 181 -4.34 15.91 -14.35
N MET A 182 -3.35 16.65 -13.85
CA MET A 182 -3.57 17.69 -12.82
C MET A 182 -4.67 18.68 -13.24
N ILE A 183 -4.75 19.02 -14.52
CA ILE A 183 -5.75 19.94 -15.07
C ILE A 183 -7.15 19.35 -14.96
N SER A 184 -7.33 18.09 -15.37
CA SER A 184 -8.59 17.36 -15.28
C SER A 184 -9.06 17.27 -13.83
N ARG A 185 -8.15 17.02 -12.88
CA ARG A 185 -8.47 16.98 -11.44
C ARG A 185 -8.89 18.34 -10.88
N ILE A 186 -8.26 19.44 -11.33
CA ILE A 186 -8.65 20.79 -10.92
C ILE A 186 -10.07 21.13 -11.42
N PHE A 187 -10.39 20.79 -12.68
CA PHE A 187 -11.72 21.03 -13.24
C PHE A 187 -12.80 20.10 -12.67
N MET A 188 -12.45 18.87 -12.31
CA MET A 188 -13.35 17.88 -11.71
C MET A 188 -13.57 18.11 -10.20
N ARG A 189 -12.84 19.03 -9.55
CA ARG A 189 -12.90 19.37 -8.11
C ARG A 189 -14.28 19.88 -7.61
N ASN A 190 -15.28 19.96 -8.50
CA ASN A 190 -16.70 20.13 -8.18
C ASN A 190 -17.40 18.81 -7.81
N GLN A 191 -16.70 17.68 -7.83
CA GLN A 191 -17.18 16.39 -7.33
C GLN A 191 -16.58 16.11 -5.94
N GLU A 192 -17.35 15.41 -5.10
CA GLU A 192 -17.00 15.03 -3.72
C GLU A 192 -15.58 14.42 -3.63
N PRO A 193 -14.88 14.53 -2.48
CA PRO A 193 -13.56 13.92 -2.31
C PRO A 193 -13.59 12.46 -2.77
N THR A 194 -12.72 12.11 -3.72
CA THR A 194 -12.71 10.79 -4.38
C THR A 194 -12.17 9.67 -3.50
N CYS A 195 -11.55 10.00 -2.37
CA CYS A 195 -11.03 9.04 -1.41
C CYS A 195 -11.51 9.40 0.00
N ASP A 196 -12.19 8.44 0.62
CA ASP A 196 -12.86 8.60 1.92
C ASP A 196 -11.90 8.61 3.12
N TYR A 197 -10.61 8.35 2.89
CA TYR A 197 -9.59 8.14 3.93
C TYR A 197 -8.78 9.39 4.25
N THR A 198 -8.38 9.49 5.53
CA THR A 198 -7.49 10.55 6.02
C THR A 198 -6.05 10.23 5.65
N ILE A 199 -5.38 11.16 4.94
CA ILE A 199 -3.93 11.06 4.67
C ILE A 199 -3.17 11.67 5.85
N LEU A 200 -2.30 10.88 6.44
CA LEU A 200 -1.33 11.35 7.42
C LEU A 200 -0.04 11.73 6.72
N SER A 201 0.40 12.96 6.97
CA SER A 201 1.69 13.47 6.50
C SER A 201 2.59 13.77 7.68
N HIS A 202 3.91 13.68 7.48
CA HIS A 202 4.88 13.99 8.53
C HIS A 202 4.81 15.47 8.97
N ASP A 203 4.28 16.36 8.14
CA ASP A 203 4.18 17.79 8.44
C ASP A 203 2.97 18.11 9.32
N THR A 204 1.89 17.33 9.21
CA THR A 204 0.60 17.61 9.85
C THR A 204 0.26 16.66 11.01
N SER A 205 0.81 15.45 11.03
CA SER A 205 0.36 14.37 11.92
C SER A 205 1.49 13.51 12.46
N ARG A 206 2.66 14.11 12.71
CA ARG A 206 3.87 13.39 13.14
C ARG A 206 3.64 12.51 14.37
N ASP A 207 3.06 13.07 15.43
CA ASP A 207 2.84 12.37 16.70
C ASP A 207 1.89 11.18 16.53
N LEU A 208 0.86 11.33 15.70
CA LEU A 208 -0.07 10.25 15.38
C LEU A 208 0.61 9.15 14.56
N ILE A 209 1.42 9.52 13.55
CA ILE A 209 2.21 8.56 12.77
C ILE A 209 3.14 7.77 13.69
N GLU A 210 3.81 8.41 14.65
CA GLU A 210 4.70 7.73 15.60
C GLU A 210 3.95 6.71 16.47
N LYS A 211 2.76 7.04 16.97
CA LYS A 211 1.95 6.09 17.73
C LYS A 211 1.50 4.90 16.88
N ILE A 212 1.05 5.18 15.65
CA ILE A 212 0.62 4.12 14.71
C ILE A 212 1.80 3.20 14.38
N THR A 213 3.00 3.74 14.13
CA THR A 213 4.16 2.91 13.80
C THR A 213 4.57 2.03 14.98
N TRP A 214 4.49 2.52 16.22
CA TRP A 214 4.71 1.68 17.40
C TRP A 214 3.67 0.54 17.52
N GLU A 215 2.40 0.84 17.29
CA GLU A 215 1.33 -0.17 17.28
C GLU A 215 1.61 -1.26 16.22
N LEU A 216 2.05 -0.86 15.02
CA LEU A 216 2.45 -1.79 13.97
C LEU A 216 3.63 -2.66 14.39
N GLU A 217 4.66 -2.10 15.03
CA GLU A 217 5.82 -2.87 15.51
C GLU A 217 5.42 -3.92 16.55
N GLU A 218 4.56 -3.56 17.50
CA GLU A 218 4.03 -4.51 18.48
C GLU A 218 3.27 -5.64 17.78
N LYS A 219 2.30 -5.31 16.91
CA LYS A 219 1.51 -6.27 16.14
C LYS A 219 2.43 -7.20 15.32
N TRP A 220 3.46 -6.66 14.69
CA TRP A 220 4.42 -7.43 13.90
C TRP A 220 5.30 -8.35 14.74
N ALA A 221 5.82 -7.87 15.87
CA ALA A 221 6.61 -8.67 16.80
C ALA A 221 5.81 -9.87 17.34
N PHE A 222 4.54 -9.66 17.72
CA PHE A 222 3.64 -10.74 18.11
C PHE A 222 3.40 -11.75 16.97
N ALA A 223 3.21 -11.26 15.74
CA ALA A 223 3.03 -12.13 14.58
C ALA A 223 4.27 -12.99 14.28
N LEU A 224 5.48 -12.45 14.44
CA LEU A 224 6.73 -13.19 14.30
C LEU A 224 6.88 -14.28 15.38
N ALA A 225 6.62 -13.94 16.64
CA ALA A 225 6.69 -14.89 17.75
C ALA A 225 5.77 -16.10 17.54
N ARG A 226 4.53 -15.87 17.09
CA ARG A 226 3.56 -16.94 16.79
C ARG A 226 4.00 -17.85 15.65
N ARG A 227 4.67 -17.30 14.62
CA ARG A 227 5.20 -18.10 13.50
C ARG A 227 6.36 -19.00 13.92
N GLY A 228 7.24 -18.52 14.79
CA GLY A 228 8.34 -19.31 15.34
C GLY A 228 7.83 -20.56 16.07
N GLN A 229 6.80 -20.39 16.89
CA GLN A 229 6.16 -21.51 17.62
C GLN A 229 5.49 -22.54 16.68
N GLN A 230 4.77 -22.08 15.66
CA GLN A 230 4.12 -22.98 14.68
C GLN A 230 5.13 -23.72 13.78
N GLY A 231 6.25 -23.08 13.43
CA GLY A 231 7.33 -23.69 12.66
C GLY A 231 7.99 -24.84 13.42
N SER A 232 8.27 -24.63 14.72
CA SER A 232 8.83 -25.65 15.62
C SER A 232 7.89 -26.85 15.74
N GLN A 233 6.60 -26.63 16.02
CA GLN A 233 5.60 -27.70 16.16
C GLN A 233 5.42 -28.52 14.87
N ARG A 234 5.45 -27.87 13.69
CA ARG A 234 5.38 -28.58 12.40
C ARG A 234 6.62 -29.42 12.11
N SER A 235 7.81 -28.94 12.50
CA SER A 235 9.05 -29.69 12.32
C SER A 235 9.10 -30.94 13.22
N GLU A 236 8.64 -30.82 14.47
CA GLU A 236 8.54 -31.94 15.42
C GLU A 236 7.52 -32.98 14.98
N ALA A 237 6.32 -32.57 14.57
CA ALA A 237 5.29 -33.48 14.06
C ALA A 237 5.74 -34.24 12.80
N ARG A 238 6.46 -33.57 11.88
CA ARG A 238 7.01 -34.21 10.67
C ARG A 238 8.15 -35.17 10.98
N ALA A 239 8.97 -34.88 11.99
CA ALA A 239 10.01 -35.78 12.45
C ALA A 239 9.42 -37.04 13.11
N ASP A 240 8.32 -36.89 13.85
CA ASP A 240 7.64 -38.00 14.53
C ASP A 240 6.86 -38.91 13.54
N GLU A 241 6.22 -38.33 12.52
CA GLU A 241 5.62 -39.09 11.40
C GLU A 241 6.66 -39.87 10.59
N MET A 242 7.88 -39.34 10.45
CA MET A 242 8.94 -40.02 9.70
C MET A 242 9.62 -41.13 10.51
N ARG A 243 9.52 -41.06 11.84
CA ARG A 243 10.01 -42.08 12.78
C ARG A 243 9.05 -43.26 12.89
N THR A 244 7.75 -42.99 12.88
CA THR A 244 6.70 -44.01 12.98
C THR A 244 6.55 -44.85 11.70
N ARG A 245 6.86 -44.30 10.51
CA ARG A 245 6.84 -45.04 9.23
C ARG A 245 8.02 -45.99 8.99
N ARG A 246 9.02 -46.04 9.88
CA ARG A 246 10.22 -46.90 9.77
C ARG A 246 10.18 -48.13 10.70
N THR A 247 9.09 -48.30 11.44
CA THR A 247 8.77 -49.43 12.33
C THR A 247 7.63 -50.22 11.74
#